data_AF-A0A0B8P0S5-F1
#
_entry.id   AF-A0A0B8P0S5-F1
#
_cell.length_a   1.000
_cell.length_b   1.000
_cell.length_c   1.000
_cell.angle_alpha   90.00
_cell.angle_beta   90.00
_cell.angle_gamma   90.00
#
_symmetry.space_group_name_H-M   'P 1'
#
loop_
_entity.id
_entity.type
_entity.pdbx_description
1 polymer ?
#
loop_
_entity_poly.entity_id
_entity_poly.type
_entity_poly.pdbx_seq_one_letter_code
_entity_poly.pdbx_strand_id
1 'polypeptide(L)'
;MAWNATKQIATPYTVQPKLTLTSSTDLSSDLPVVALDVTRGALLEQLANNPTLSQRIEQGGVVGKIIIGLLLVGLLIGVYRAFVLMSIKSKINKQLKDVSNPTDNNPLGRVMLVHKEDQSPTIEALELRLLEAVMDEQESLEQGISTIKLLAALAPMLGLLGTVTGMIDTFQTITQFGNADPRIMQAASRWHLSRPFLV
;
A
#
# COMPACT_ATOMS: atom_id res chain seq x y z
N MET A 1 30.43 9.03 0.89
CA MET A 1 30.67 9.15 2.34
C MET A 1 30.57 10.62 2.70
N ALA A 2 29.98 10.97 3.84
CA ALA A 2 30.01 12.32 4.36
C ALA A 2 31.32 12.53 5.14
N TRP A 3 32.13 13.50 4.73
CA TRP A 3 33.38 13.84 5.39
C TRP A 3 33.14 14.93 6.44
N ASN A 4 33.44 14.65 7.72
CA ASN A 4 33.40 15.65 8.77
C ASN A 4 34.80 16.23 9.00
N ALA A 5 35.04 17.45 8.52
CA ALA A 5 36.35 18.11 8.60
C ALA A 5 36.83 18.38 10.04
N THR A 6 35.91 18.56 10.99
CA THR A 6 36.23 18.84 12.40
C THR A 6 36.60 17.58 13.17
N LYS A 7 35.96 16.45 12.86
CA LYS A 7 36.22 15.16 13.53
C LYS A 7 37.19 14.26 12.77
N GLN A 8 37.53 14.60 11.52
CA GLN A 8 38.32 13.78 10.59
C GLN A 8 37.76 12.36 10.41
N ILE A 9 36.43 12.21 10.42
CA ILE A 9 35.75 10.93 10.25
C ILE A 9 34.94 10.97 8.96
N ALA A 10 35.01 9.90 8.16
CA ALA A 10 34.12 9.64 7.04
C ALA A 10 32.99 8.71 7.49
N THR A 11 31.74 9.17 7.40
CA THR A 11 30.58 8.30 7.64
C THR A 11 29.97 7.84 6.32
N PRO A 12 29.65 6.55 6.15
CA PRO A 12 28.94 6.09 4.97
C PRO A 12 27.51 6.66 4.96
N TYR A 13 27.00 6.98 3.77
CA TYR A 13 25.60 7.37 3.59
C TYR A 13 24.69 6.13 3.71
N THR A 14 23.49 6.31 4.26
CA THR A 14 22.48 5.24 4.44
C THR A 14 22.06 4.61 3.10
N VAL A 15 22.09 5.39 2.03
CA VAL A 15 21.87 4.93 0.65
C VAL A 15 23.08 5.36 -0.19
N GLN A 16 23.72 4.40 -0.85
CA GLN A 16 24.90 4.65 -1.69
C GLN A 16 24.55 4.43 -3.17
N PRO A 17 25.11 5.23 -4.09
CA PRO A 17 24.91 5.01 -5.52
C PRO A 17 25.56 3.69 -5.97
N LYS A 18 24.99 3.08 -7.02
CA LYS A 18 25.41 1.77 -7.55
C LYS A 18 26.87 1.73 -8.04
N LEU A 19 27.46 2.89 -8.35
CA LEU A 19 28.83 3.07 -8.85
C LEU A 19 29.78 3.61 -7.76
N THR A 20 29.60 3.20 -6.50
CA THR A 20 30.51 3.59 -5.43
C THR A 20 31.72 2.66 -5.41
N LEU A 21 32.93 3.21 -5.31
CA LEU A 21 34.13 2.43 -5.05
C LEU A 21 33.99 1.75 -3.68
N THR A 22 33.90 0.42 -3.70
CA THR A 22 33.90 -0.40 -2.49
C THR A 22 35.23 -1.13 -2.40
N SER A 23 35.63 -1.56 -1.20
CA SER A 23 36.91 -2.26 -1.00
C SER A 23 37.04 -3.57 -1.79
N SER A 24 35.96 -4.04 -2.42
CA SER A 24 35.86 -5.26 -3.23
C SER A 24 35.87 -5.02 -4.74
N THR A 25 36.20 -3.81 -5.21
CA THR A 25 36.25 -3.53 -6.66
C THR A 25 37.59 -4.00 -7.24
N ASP A 26 37.58 -5.13 -7.96
CA ASP A 26 38.78 -5.67 -8.65
C ASP A 26 39.29 -4.68 -9.70
N LEU A 27 40.50 -4.16 -9.47
CA LEU A 27 41.10 -3.06 -10.24
C LEU A 27 41.80 -3.51 -11.53
N SER A 28 41.64 -4.78 -11.92
CA SER A 28 42.52 -5.47 -12.87
C SER A 28 41.98 -5.60 -14.29
N SER A 29 40.71 -5.28 -14.58
CA SER A 29 40.16 -5.55 -15.92
C SER A 29 39.25 -4.48 -16.53
N ASP A 30 38.86 -3.45 -15.79
CA ASP A 30 38.11 -2.34 -16.35
C ASP A 30 38.28 -1.13 -15.43
N LEU A 31 38.57 0.06 -15.97
CA LEU A 31 38.68 1.27 -15.14
C LEU A 31 37.30 1.53 -14.54
N PRO A 32 37.10 1.40 -13.21
CA PRO A 32 35.78 1.62 -12.64
C PRO A 32 35.40 3.07 -12.92
N VAL A 33 34.30 3.28 -13.64
CA VAL A 33 33.76 4.62 -13.90
C VAL A 33 33.26 5.18 -12.56
N VAL A 34 34.13 5.94 -11.90
CA VAL A 34 33.81 6.61 -10.64
C VAL A 34 32.99 7.85 -10.97
N ALA A 35 31.76 7.88 -10.46
CA ALA A 35 30.94 9.07 -10.54
C ALA A 35 31.52 10.16 -9.62
N LEU A 36 32.20 11.14 -10.22
CA LEU A 36 32.66 12.35 -9.53
C LEU A 36 31.48 13.32 -9.37
N ASP A 37 31.01 13.49 -8.14
CA ASP A 37 29.96 14.45 -7.82
C ASP A 37 30.53 15.87 -7.72
N VAL A 38 30.30 16.68 -8.76
CA VAL A 38 30.72 18.09 -8.86
C VAL A 38 30.00 18.98 -7.83
N THR A 39 28.89 18.52 -7.25
CA THR A 39 28.12 19.26 -6.24
C THR A 39 28.70 19.16 -4.82
N ARG A 40 29.93 18.67 -4.68
CA ARG A 40 30.61 18.45 -3.39
C ARG A 40 29.78 17.62 -2.40
N GLY A 41 28.99 16.67 -2.91
CA GLY A 41 28.22 15.74 -2.10
C GLY A 41 26.76 16.14 -1.86
N ALA A 42 26.26 17.27 -2.38
CA ALA A 42 24.87 17.67 -2.20
C ALA A 42 23.88 16.69 -2.85
N LEU A 43 24.21 16.17 -4.05
CA LEU A 43 23.43 15.14 -4.73
C LEU A 43 23.45 13.81 -3.96
N LEU A 44 24.60 13.44 -3.40
CA LEU A 44 24.74 12.23 -2.59
C LEU A 44 23.97 12.33 -1.27
N GLU A 45 23.92 13.52 -0.66
CA GLU A 45 23.17 13.79 0.55
C GLU A 45 21.65 13.74 0.30
N GLN A 46 21.19 14.24 -0.85
CA GLN A 46 19.81 14.09 -1.28
C GLN A 46 19.46 12.62 -1.56
N LEU A 47 20.37 11.85 -2.17
CA LEU A 47 20.17 10.43 -2.43
C LEU A 47 20.17 9.62 -1.13
N ALA A 48 21.02 9.98 -0.17
CA ALA A 48 21.09 9.37 1.16
C ALA A 48 19.78 9.55 1.96
N ASN A 49 19.08 10.66 1.73
CA ASN A 49 17.80 10.98 2.36
C ASN A 49 16.58 10.42 1.62
N ASN A 50 16.77 9.65 0.54
CA ASN A 50 15.69 8.97 -0.17
C ASN A 50 15.61 7.49 0.27
N PRO A 51 14.78 7.15 1.27
CA PRO A 51 14.68 5.77 1.72
C PRO A 51 14.14 4.87 0.60
N THR A 52 14.75 3.69 0.48
CA THR A 52 14.32 2.63 -0.43
C THR A 52 12.95 2.07 -0.01
N LEU A 53 12.25 1.36 -0.91
CA LEU A 53 10.93 0.78 -0.61
C LEU A 53 10.96 -0.16 0.62
N SER A 54 12.01 -0.96 0.77
CA SER A 54 12.17 -1.84 1.94
C SER A 54 12.32 -1.04 3.23
N GLN A 55 13.15 0.01 3.21
CA GLN A 55 13.33 0.89 4.36
C GLN A 55 12.03 1.63 4.72
N ARG A 56 11.21 1.99 3.73
CA ARG A 56 9.89 2.61 3.98
C ARG A 56 8.92 1.64 4.67
N ILE A 57 8.97 0.35 4.32
CA ILE A 57 8.15 -0.67 4.99
C ILE A 57 8.62 -0.88 6.44
N GLU A 58 9.93 -0.90 6.68
CA GLU A 58 10.48 -0.98 8.04
C GLU A 58 10.14 0.26 8.89
N GLN A 59 10.15 1.46 8.27
CA GLN A 59 9.74 2.71 8.91
C GLN A 59 8.24 2.77 9.23
N GLY A 60 7.40 2.01 8.53
CA GLY A 60 5.95 1.96 8.76
C GLY A 60 5.53 1.30 10.08
N GLY A 61 6.48 0.76 10.85
CA GLY A 61 6.22 0.23 12.19
C GLY A 61 5.21 -0.91 12.21
N VAL A 62 4.46 -1.03 13.32
CA VAL A 62 3.45 -2.07 13.51
C VAL A 62 2.26 -1.88 12.55
N VAL A 63 1.82 -0.63 12.36
CA VAL A 63 0.67 -0.29 11.51
C VAL A 63 0.93 -0.65 10.05
N GLY A 64 2.12 -0.36 9.53
CA GLY A 64 2.51 -0.73 8.17
C GLY A 64 2.46 -2.24 7.91
N LYS A 65 2.90 -3.05 8.89
CA LYS A 65 2.82 -4.52 8.80
C LYS A 65 1.37 -5.02 8.76
N ILE A 66 0.48 -4.40 9.54
CA ILE A 66 -0.96 -4.73 9.52
C ILE A 66 -1.57 -4.40 8.15
N ILE A 67 -1.24 -3.25 7.56
CA ILE A 67 -1.73 -2.84 6.24
C ILE A 67 -1.27 -3.85 5.17
N ILE A 68 -0.01 -4.27 5.19
CA ILE A 68 0.52 -5.28 4.26
C ILE A 68 -0.19 -6.62 4.43
N GLY A 69 -0.42 -7.05 5.68
CA GLY A 69 -1.19 -8.26 5.96
C GLY A 69 -2.61 -8.20 5.43
N LEU A 70 -3.32 -7.10 5.67
CA LEU A 70 -4.67 -6.87 5.18
C LEU A 70 -4.72 -6.82 3.65
N LEU A 71 -3.72 -6.21 3.00
CA LEU A 71 -3.57 -6.20 1.55
C LEU A 71 -3.41 -7.62 0.98
N LEU A 72 -2.57 -8.46 1.59
CA LEU A 72 -2.41 -9.85 1.14
C LEU A 72 -3.71 -10.66 1.26
N VAL A 73 -4.42 -10.53 2.39
CA VAL A 73 -5.70 -11.20 2.60
C VAL A 73 -6.76 -10.70 1.61
N GLY A 74 -6.90 -9.38 1.46
CA GLY A 74 -7.84 -8.78 0.52
C GLY A 74 -7.56 -9.18 -0.93
N LEU A 75 -6.28 -9.23 -1.32
CA LEU A 75 -5.86 -9.65 -2.65
C LEU A 75 -6.18 -11.13 -2.90
N LEU A 76 -5.92 -12.02 -1.94
CA LEU A 76 -6.27 -13.44 -2.05
C LEU A 76 -7.78 -13.64 -2.25
N ILE A 77 -8.60 -12.98 -1.42
CA ILE A 77 -10.07 -13.05 -1.54
C ILE A 77 -10.53 -12.46 -2.87
N GLY A 78 -9.96 -11.34 -3.28
CA GLY A 78 -10.28 -10.66 -4.55
C GLY A 78 -9.98 -11.53 -5.76
N VAL A 79 -8.80 -12.16 -5.81
CA VAL A 79 -8.41 -13.07 -6.90
C VAL A 79 -9.33 -14.28 -6.94
N TYR A 80 -9.62 -14.90 -5.80
CA TYR A 80 -10.54 -16.03 -5.71
C TYR A 80 -11.93 -15.66 -6.25
N ARG A 81 -12.50 -14.54 -5.80
CA ARG A 81 -13.82 -14.08 -6.24
C ARG A 81 -13.83 -13.69 -7.72
N ALA A 82 -12.78 -13.06 -8.22
CA ALA A 82 -12.65 -12.73 -9.64
C ALA A 82 -12.70 -13.99 -10.52
N PHE A 83 -12.00 -15.06 -10.14
CA PHE A 83 -12.02 -16.32 -10.88
C PHE A 83 -13.42 -16.98 -10.88
N VAL A 84 -14.11 -16.98 -9.73
CA VAL A 84 -15.47 -17.50 -9.62
C VAL A 84 -16.45 -16.72 -10.51
N LEU A 85 -16.43 -15.38 -10.44
CA LEU A 85 -17.29 -14.51 -11.25
C LEU A 85 -16.99 -14.65 -12.74
N MET A 86 -15.71 -14.76 -13.13
CA MET A 86 -15.33 -14.97 -14.51
C MET A 86 -15.83 -16.31 -15.05
N SER A 87 -15.81 -17.35 -14.21
CA SER A 87 -16.38 -18.67 -14.53
C SER A 87 -17.90 -18.60 -14.70
N ILE A 88 -18.62 -17.94 -13.80
CA ILE A 88 -20.08 -17.75 -13.88
C ILE A 88 -20.46 -16.96 -15.13
N LYS A 89 -19.78 -15.83 -15.39
CA LYS A 89 -19.99 -15.00 -16.59
C LYS A 89 -19.79 -15.80 -17.87
N SER A 90 -18.76 -16.66 -17.90
CA SER A 90 -18.52 -17.56 -19.03
C SER A 90 -19.67 -18.55 -19.24
N LYS A 91 -20.21 -19.14 -18.16
CA LYS A 91 -21.38 -20.03 -18.23
C LYS A 91 -22.64 -19.30 -18.71
N ILE A 92 -22.91 -18.08 -18.20
CA ILE A 92 -24.04 -17.24 -18.63
C ILE A 92 -23.92 -16.92 -20.13
N ASN A 93 -22.73 -16.50 -20.58
CA ASN A 93 -22.48 -16.22 -22.01
C ASN A 93 -22.64 -17.45 -22.90
N LYS A 94 -22.38 -18.66 -22.40
CA LYS A 94 -22.68 -19.91 -23.11
C LYS A 94 -24.19 -20.16 -23.18
N GLN A 95 -24.91 -19.98 -22.08
CA GLN A 95 -26.36 -20.15 -22.00
C GLN A 95 -27.11 -19.17 -22.91
N LEU A 96 -26.65 -17.92 -23.02
CA LEU A 96 -27.22 -16.93 -23.94
C LEU A 96 -27.14 -17.34 -25.42
N LYS A 97 -26.23 -18.25 -25.78
CA LYS A 97 -26.11 -18.78 -27.14
C LYS A 97 -27.02 -19.99 -27.38
N ASP A 98 -27.45 -20.67 -26.33
CA ASP A 98 -28.37 -21.82 -26.37
C ASP A 98 -29.56 -21.55 -25.44
N VAL A 99 -30.44 -20.66 -25.90
CA VAL A 99 -31.63 -20.22 -25.15
C VAL A 99 -32.67 -21.35 -25.03
N SER A 100 -32.64 -22.31 -25.95
CA SER A 100 -33.66 -23.36 -26.06
C SER A 100 -33.55 -24.42 -24.96
N ASN A 101 -32.33 -24.67 -24.45
CA ASN A 101 -32.04 -25.63 -23.39
C ASN A 101 -31.43 -24.96 -22.15
N PRO A 102 -32.25 -24.35 -21.26
CA PRO A 102 -31.78 -23.79 -20.00
C PRO A 102 -31.21 -24.86 -19.07
N THR A 103 -30.09 -24.55 -18.42
CA THR A 103 -29.41 -25.44 -17.47
C THR A 103 -29.29 -24.80 -16.09
N ASP A 104 -29.46 -25.60 -15.02
CA ASP A 104 -29.37 -25.17 -13.61
C ASP A 104 -27.93 -24.80 -13.15
N ASN A 105 -26.92 -25.03 -13.99
CA ASN A 105 -25.51 -24.78 -13.65
C ASN A 105 -25.10 -23.29 -13.71
N ASN A 106 -26.03 -22.39 -14.01
CA ASN A 106 -25.79 -20.96 -14.05
C ASN A 106 -27.02 -20.15 -13.61
N PRO A 107 -26.83 -18.96 -13.01
CA PRO A 107 -27.93 -18.12 -12.53
C PRO A 107 -29.00 -17.82 -13.61
N LEU A 108 -28.56 -17.52 -14.84
CA LEU A 108 -29.49 -17.22 -15.94
C LEU A 108 -30.36 -18.44 -16.29
N GLY A 109 -29.76 -19.63 -16.35
CA GLY A 109 -30.49 -20.85 -16.65
C GLY A 109 -31.50 -21.23 -15.56
N ARG A 110 -31.19 -20.98 -14.28
CA ARG A 110 -32.15 -21.14 -13.17
C ARG A 110 -33.38 -20.25 -13.31
N VAL A 111 -33.17 -18.97 -13.59
CA VAL A 111 -34.28 -18.02 -13.85
C VAL A 111 -35.09 -18.46 -15.07
N MET A 112 -34.45 -18.95 -16.14
CA MET A 112 -35.15 -19.45 -17.32
C MET A 112 -35.93 -20.76 -17.09
N LEU A 113 -35.53 -21.57 -16.11
CA LEU A 113 -36.24 -22.82 -15.76
C LEU A 113 -37.56 -22.54 -15.04
N VAL A 114 -37.66 -21.43 -14.28
CA VAL A 114 -38.93 -21.00 -13.66
C VAL A 114 -40.04 -20.86 -14.71
N HIS A 115 -39.73 -20.39 -15.92
CA HIS A 115 -40.70 -20.32 -17.02
C HIS A 115 -41.17 -21.70 -17.52
N LYS A 116 -40.34 -22.75 -17.40
CA LYS A 116 -40.69 -24.11 -17.85
C LYS A 116 -41.40 -24.92 -16.77
N GLU A 117 -41.10 -24.68 -15.49
CA GLU A 117 -41.71 -25.38 -14.36
C GLU A 117 -43.02 -24.74 -13.89
N ASP A 118 -43.18 -23.43 -14.08
CA ASP A 118 -44.34 -22.70 -13.58
C ASP A 118 -45.49 -22.69 -14.61
N GLN A 119 -46.57 -23.40 -14.29
CA GLN A 119 -47.84 -23.42 -15.05
C GLN A 119 -48.77 -22.26 -14.65
N SER A 120 -48.21 -21.15 -14.18
CA SER A 120 -48.96 -20.00 -13.69
C SER A 120 -50.03 -19.53 -14.71
N PRO A 121 -51.29 -19.32 -14.27
CA PRO A 121 -52.42 -19.09 -15.16
C PRO A 121 -52.43 -17.69 -15.80
N THR A 122 -51.64 -16.74 -15.28
CA THR A 122 -51.58 -15.35 -15.75
C THR A 122 -50.13 -14.88 -15.92
N ILE A 123 -49.91 -14.03 -16.93
CA ILE A 123 -48.59 -13.44 -17.23
C ILE A 123 -48.04 -12.65 -16.04
N GLU A 124 -48.89 -11.96 -15.30
CA GLU A 124 -48.52 -11.17 -14.12
C GLU A 124 -47.93 -12.03 -12.99
N ALA A 125 -48.46 -13.24 -12.77
CA ALA A 125 -47.93 -14.16 -11.77
C ALA A 125 -46.56 -14.71 -12.17
N LEU A 126 -46.38 -15.03 -13.46
CA LEU A 126 -45.11 -15.46 -14.01
C LEU A 126 -44.04 -14.35 -13.91
N GLU A 127 -44.40 -13.10 -14.22
CA GLU A 127 -43.48 -11.96 -14.11
C GLU A 127 -43.00 -11.76 -12.67
N LEU A 128 -43.92 -11.82 -11.69
CA LEU A 128 -43.59 -11.72 -10.28
C LEU A 128 -42.60 -12.82 -9.84
N ARG A 129 -42.83 -14.06 -10.28
CA ARG A 129 -41.95 -15.21 -9.99
C ARG A 129 -40.58 -15.08 -10.62
N LEU A 130 -40.50 -14.57 -11.85
CA LEU A 130 -39.22 -14.29 -12.50
C LEU A 130 -38.44 -13.20 -11.79
N LEU A 131 -39.11 -12.14 -11.34
CA LEU A 131 -38.47 -11.07 -10.57
C LEU A 131 -37.94 -11.61 -9.23
N GLU A 132 -38.72 -12.43 -8.53
CA GLU A 132 -38.29 -13.08 -7.28
C GLU A 132 -37.04 -13.94 -7.51
N ALA A 133 -37.05 -14.79 -8.55
CA ALA A 133 -35.89 -15.60 -8.91
C ALA A 133 -34.65 -14.77 -9.29
N VAL A 134 -34.84 -13.64 -9.98
CA VAL A 134 -33.74 -12.71 -10.31
C VAL A 134 -33.17 -12.07 -9.05
N MET A 135 -34.01 -11.67 -8.09
CA MET A 135 -33.55 -11.07 -6.84
C MET A 135 -32.76 -12.07 -6.00
N ASP A 136 -33.24 -13.31 -5.86
CA ASP A 136 -32.53 -14.37 -5.13
C ASP A 136 -31.15 -14.67 -5.74
N GLU A 137 -31.07 -14.75 -7.07
CA GLU A 137 -29.80 -14.95 -7.78
C GLU A 137 -28.85 -13.75 -7.61
N GLN A 138 -29.37 -12.52 -7.64
CA GLN A 138 -28.56 -11.33 -7.39
C GLN A 138 -27.99 -11.32 -5.98
N GLU A 139 -28.80 -11.60 -4.96
CA GLU A 139 -28.37 -11.64 -3.56
C GLU A 139 -27.25 -12.68 -3.36
N SER A 140 -27.41 -13.88 -3.92
CA SER A 140 -26.40 -14.94 -3.88
C SER A 140 -25.06 -14.51 -4.51
N LEU A 141 -25.09 -13.75 -5.60
CA LEU A 141 -23.89 -13.18 -6.22
C LEU A 141 -23.26 -12.05 -5.37
N GLU A 142 -24.08 -11.24 -4.72
CA GLU A 142 -23.64 -10.12 -3.88
C GLU A 142 -22.99 -10.56 -2.56
N GLN A 143 -23.45 -11.66 -1.95
CA GLN A 143 -22.87 -12.20 -0.71
C GLN A 143 -21.35 -12.42 -0.83
N GLY A 144 -20.87 -12.78 -2.02
CA GLY A 144 -19.45 -12.95 -2.28
C GLY A 144 -18.63 -11.67 -2.38
N ILE A 145 -19.27 -10.54 -2.68
CA ILE A 145 -18.65 -9.22 -2.87
C ILE A 145 -18.69 -8.41 -1.58
N SER A 146 -19.63 -8.69 -0.68
CA SER A 146 -19.82 -7.98 0.60
C SER A 146 -18.53 -7.90 1.45
N THR A 147 -17.77 -9.00 1.56
CA THR A 147 -16.49 -9.00 2.30
C THR A 147 -15.46 -8.05 1.70
N ILE A 148 -15.40 -7.95 0.37
CA ILE A 148 -14.48 -7.04 -0.33
C ILE A 148 -14.93 -5.59 -0.12
N LYS A 149 -16.24 -5.31 -0.15
CA LYS A 149 -16.81 -3.99 0.17
C LYS A 149 -16.43 -3.54 1.59
N LEU A 150 -16.49 -4.45 2.56
CA LEU A 150 -16.08 -4.16 3.94
C LEU A 150 -14.58 -3.82 4.04
N LEU A 151 -13.71 -4.65 3.45
CA LEU A 151 -12.27 -4.39 3.44
C LEU A 151 -11.93 -3.07 2.75
N ALA A 152 -12.61 -2.75 1.65
CA ALA A 152 -12.46 -1.48 0.94
C ALA A 152 -12.90 -0.27 1.79
N ALA A 153 -13.96 -0.41 2.58
CA ALA A 153 -14.43 0.64 3.48
C ALA A 153 -13.49 0.88 4.68
N LEU A 154 -12.80 -0.17 5.17
CA LEU A 154 -11.87 -0.07 6.29
C LEU A 154 -10.48 0.45 5.89
N ALA A 155 -10.09 0.28 4.62
CA ALA A 155 -8.76 0.67 4.13
C ALA A 155 -8.44 2.17 4.34
N PRO A 156 -9.32 3.14 4.04
CA PRO A 156 -9.07 4.56 4.30
C PRO A 156 -8.86 4.87 5.79
N MET A 157 -9.62 4.22 6.67
CA MET A 157 -9.50 4.43 8.11
C MET A 157 -8.16 3.94 8.65
N LEU A 158 -7.67 2.80 8.17
CA LEU A 158 -6.33 2.29 8.50
C LEU A 158 -5.21 3.19 7.97
N GLY A 159 -5.38 3.76 6.78
CA GLY A 159 -4.44 4.73 6.22
C GLY A 159 -4.33 5.99 7.09
N LEU A 160 -5.47 6.54 7.53
CA LEU A 160 -5.52 7.70 8.42
C LEU A 160 -4.91 7.39 9.80
N LEU A 161 -5.16 6.20 10.35
CA LEU A 161 -4.50 5.75 11.59
C LEU A 161 -2.97 5.74 11.43
N GLY A 162 -2.46 5.29 10.28
CA GLY A 162 -1.03 5.29 9.97
C GLY A 162 -0.41 6.69 9.96
N THR A 163 -1.10 7.68 9.41
CA THR A 163 -0.58 9.06 9.39
C THR A 163 -0.58 9.68 10.78
N VAL A 164 -1.63 9.45 11.58
CA VAL A 164 -1.72 9.94 12.95
C VAL A 164 -0.66 9.29 13.84
N THR A 165 -0.47 7.98 13.75
CA THR A 165 0.57 7.26 14.51
C THR A 165 1.98 7.72 14.15
N GLY A 166 2.28 7.91 12.86
CA GLY A 166 3.56 8.48 12.42
C GLY A 166 3.79 9.91 12.94
N MET A 167 2.74 10.73 12.97
CA MET A 167 2.81 12.07 13.56
C MET A 167 3.09 12.00 15.08
N ILE A 168 2.50 11.04 15.80
CA ILE A 168 2.78 10.84 17.22
C ILE A 168 4.25 10.44 17.45
N ASP A 169 4.78 9.47 16.69
CA ASP A 169 6.17 9.02 16.82
C ASP A 169 7.17 10.15 16.54
N THR A 170 6.90 10.98 15.53
CA THR A 170 7.73 12.16 15.26
C THR A 170 7.67 13.19 16.40
N PHE A 171 6.50 13.46 16.98
CA PHE A 171 6.39 14.34 18.16
C PHE A 171 7.11 13.77 19.39
N GLN A 172 7.02 12.46 19.62
CA GLN A 172 7.74 11.80 20.70
C GLN A 172 9.26 11.90 20.51
N THR A 173 9.74 11.74 19.27
CA THR A 173 11.15 11.94 18.92
C THR A 173 11.57 13.41 19.16
N ILE A 174 10.77 14.38 18.73
CA ILE A 174 11.04 15.81 18.96
C ILE A 174 11.08 16.13 20.46
N THR A 175 10.18 15.56 21.27
CA THR A 175 10.18 15.84 22.71
C THR A 175 11.34 15.14 23.43
N GLN A 176 11.71 13.91 23.04
CA GLN A 176 12.83 13.18 23.63
C GLN A 176 14.18 13.79 23.26
N PHE A 177 14.38 14.15 21.99
CA PHE A 177 15.65 14.71 21.50
C PHE A 177 15.70 16.24 21.55
N GLY A 178 14.56 16.94 21.57
CA GLY A 178 14.47 18.38 21.83
C GLY A 178 14.72 18.75 23.30
N ASN A 179 14.55 17.79 24.22
CA ASN A 179 15.00 17.90 25.62
C ASN A 179 16.41 17.31 25.84
N ALA A 180 17.13 16.90 24.79
CA ALA A 180 18.49 16.38 24.93
C ALA A 180 19.47 17.50 25.32
N ASP A 181 19.72 17.57 26.62
CA ASP A 181 20.69 18.37 27.37
C ASP A 181 20.49 19.92 27.34
N PRO A 182 19.85 20.49 28.38
CA PRO A 182 19.80 21.95 28.61
C PRO A 182 21.18 22.62 28.59
N ARG A 183 22.28 21.88 28.78
CA ARG A 183 23.64 22.41 28.72
C ARG A 183 24.06 22.84 27.31
N ILE A 184 23.58 22.18 26.26
CA ILE A 184 23.87 22.58 24.86
C ILE A 184 23.02 23.79 24.46
N MET A 185 21.77 23.88 24.94
CA MET A 185 20.89 25.04 24.73
C MET A 185 21.39 26.28 25.49
N GLN A 186 21.89 26.13 26.73
CA GLN A 186 22.49 27.22 27.51
C GLN A 186 23.84 27.69 26.96
N ALA A 187 24.60 26.84 26.26
CA ALA A 187 25.84 27.26 25.62
C ALA A 187 25.58 28.31 24.52
N ALA A 188 24.46 28.20 23.79
CA ALA A 188 24.08 29.16 22.74
C ALA A 188 23.61 30.52 23.32
N SER A 189 22.86 30.52 24.43
CA SER A 189 22.41 31.77 25.05
C SER A 189 23.50 32.49 25.86
N ARG A 190 24.54 31.78 26.29
CA ARG A 190 25.70 32.38 27.00
C ARG A 190 26.59 33.24 26.10
N TRP A 191 26.61 33.03 24.77
CA TRP A 191 27.35 33.88 23.83
C TRP A 191 26.74 35.27 23.60
N HIS A 192 25.45 35.46 23.94
CA HIS A 192 24.79 36.76 23.79
C HIS A 192 25.00 37.69 25.01
N LEU A 193 25.30 37.14 26.18
CA LEU A 193 25.49 37.91 27.43
C LEU A 193 26.95 38.34 27.69
N SER A 194 27.90 37.94 26.83
CA SER A 194 29.33 38.22 26.97
C SER A 194 29.88 39.22 25.94
N ARG A 195 29.03 40.04 25.32
CA ARG A 195 29.50 41.23 24.59
C ARG A 195 29.47 42.43 25.55
N PRO A 196 30.62 42.91 26.07
CA PRO A 196 30.63 44.19 26.76
C PRO A 196 30.20 45.26 25.76
N PHE A 197 29.16 46.00 26.13
CA PHE A 197 28.81 47.28 25.52
C PHE A 197 29.96 48.23 25.87
N LEU A 198 30.93 48.36 24.97
CA LEU A 198 31.83 49.50 24.98
C LEU A 198 31.18 50.59 24.12
N VAL A 199 31.04 51.75 24.78
CA VAL A 199 30.68 53.11 24.33
C VAL A 199 30.76 53.35 22.83
#